data_AF-A0A3B9XW15-F1
#
_entry.id   AF-A0A3B9XW15-F1
#
_cell.length_a   1.000
_cell.length_b   1.000
_cell.length_c   1.000
_cell.angle_alpha   90.00
_cell.angle_beta   90.00
_cell.angle_gamma   90.00
#
_symmetry.space_group_name_H-M   'P 1'
#
loop_
_entity.id
_entity.type
_entity.pdbx_description
1 polymer ?
#
loop_
_entity_poly.entity_id
_entity_poly.type
_entity_poly.pdbx_seq_one_letter_code
_entity_poly.pdbx_strand_id
1 'polypeptide(L)' 'MEATNTAPAPDFSILIGLVSTEDEQRILETLDSLRNQQGQHRYEVIIGDRRNDEVSQRIQAEYPEAV' A
#
# COMPACT_ATOMS: atom_id res chain seq x y z
N MET A 1 28.63 2.87 9.56
CA MET A 1 28.11 1.50 9.38
C MET A 1 26.67 1.64 8.95
N GLU A 2 26.43 1.70 7.65
CA GLU A 2 25.07 1.77 7.10
C GLU A 2 24.48 0.35 7.15
N ALA A 3 23.43 0.17 7.94
CA ALA A 3 22.67 -1.07 7.94
C ALA A 3 21.97 -1.16 6.57
N THR A 4 22.48 -1.98 5.66
CA THR A 4 21.74 -2.33 4.45
C THR A 4 20.53 -3.15 4.89
N ASN A 5 19.39 -2.49 5.02
CA ASN A 5 18.10 -3.13 5.25
C ASN A 5 17.84 -4.05 4.06
N THR A 6 18.21 -5.32 4.19
CA THR A 6 18.25 -6.28 3.08
C THR A 6 16.89 -6.95 2.96
N ALA A 7 15.83 -6.14 2.92
CA ALA A 7 14.52 -6.65 2.51
C ALA A 7 14.59 -6.94 1.00
N PRO A 8 14.13 -8.11 0.54
CA PRO A 8 14.10 -8.41 -0.89
C PRO A 8 13.28 -7.35 -1.64
N ALA A 9 13.82 -6.86 -2.76
CA ALA A 9 13.14 -5.87 -3.60
C ALA A 9 11.77 -6.41 -4.10
N PRO A 10 10.75 -5.54 -4.21
CA PRO A 10 9.46 -5.93 -4.77
C PRO A 10 9.61 -6.35 -6.23
N ASP A 11 8.81 -7.30 -6.65
CA ASP A 11 8.71 -7.75 -8.04
C ASP A 11 8.05 -6.67 -8.92
N PHE A 12 7.15 -5.88 -8.32
CA PHE A 12 6.52 -4.71 -8.94
C PHE A 12 5.96 -3.74 -7.90
N SER A 13 5.73 -2.49 -8.32
CA SER A 13 5.16 -1.43 -7.49
C SER A 13 3.81 -0.98 -8.06
N ILE A 14 2.83 -0.74 -7.19
CA ILE A 14 1.48 -0.33 -7.58
C ILE A 14 1.24 1.09 -7.11
N LEU A 15 1.00 2.03 -8.02
CA LEU A 15 0.67 3.42 -7.65
C LEU A 15 -0.85 3.63 -7.65
N ILE A 16 -1.40 3.99 -6.50
CA ILE A 16 -2.81 4.38 -6.34
C ILE A 16 -2.85 5.89 -6.09
N GLY A 17 -3.34 6.66 -7.05
CA GLY A 17 -3.60 8.09 -6.86
C GLY A 17 -4.86 8.28 -6.01
N LEU A 18 -4.75 8.92 -4.85
CA LEU A 18 -5.91 9.13 -3.98
C LEU A 18 -6.68 10.37 -4.47
N VAL A 19 -7.77 10.15 -5.23
CA VAL A 19 -8.47 11.24 -5.95
C VAL A 19 -9.61 11.85 -5.12
N SER A 20 -10.22 11.14 -4.17
CA SER A 20 -11.26 11.69 -3.29
C SER A 20 -11.62 10.75 -2.12
N THR A 21 -12.22 11.32 -1.06
CA THR A 21 -12.73 10.60 0.13
C THR A 21 -13.84 9.60 -0.17
N GLU A 22 -14.49 9.69 -1.33
CA GLU A 22 -15.53 8.74 -1.76
C GLU A 22 -14.97 7.39 -2.22
N ASP A 23 -13.66 7.29 -2.46
CA ASP A 23 -13.00 6.06 -2.93
C ASP A 23 -12.28 5.27 -1.80
N GLU A 24 -12.42 5.66 -0.53
CA GLU A 24 -11.80 4.97 0.62
C GLU A 24 -12.07 3.46 0.62
N GLN A 25 -13.35 3.09 0.53
CA GLN A 25 -13.75 1.69 0.63
C GLN A 25 -13.17 0.86 -0.50
N ARG A 26 -13.10 1.43 -1.71
CA ARG A 26 -12.50 0.75 -2.88
C ARG A 26 -11.01 0.54 -2.73
N ILE A 27 -10.29 1.48 -2.10
CA ILE A 27 -8.85 1.33 -1.84
C ILE A 27 -8.63 0.17 -0.87
N LEU A 28 -9.40 0.10 0.21
CA LEU A 28 -9.32 -1.01 1.17
C LEU A 28 -9.67 -2.35 0.52
N GLU A 29 -10.72 -2.43 -0.29
CA GLU A 29 -11.07 -3.63 -1.05
C GLU A 29 -9.97 -4.05 -2.04
N THR A 30 -9.30 -3.08 -2.66
CA THR A 30 -8.17 -3.33 -3.56
C THR A 30 -6.97 -3.88 -2.80
N LEU A 31 -6.62 -3.29 -1.65
CA LEU A 31 -5.53 -3.76 -0.80
C LEU A 31 -5.78 -5.17 -0.27
N ASP A 32 -7.01 -5.46 0.16
CA ASP A 32 -7.41 -6.80 0.60
C ASP A 32 -7.31 -7.82 -0.54
N SER A 33 -7.77 -7.45 -1.74
CA SER A 33 -7.66 -8.30 -2.93
C SER A 33 -6.20 -8.58 -3.32
N LEU A 34 -5.31 -7.59 -3.20
CA LEU A 34 -3.87 -7.76 -3.46
C LEU A 34 -3.22 -8.68 -2.44
N ARG A 35 -3.58 -8.56 -1.16
CA ARG A 35 -3.09 -9.44 -0.10
C ARG A 35 -3.57 -10.88 -0.27
N ASN A 36 -4.78 -11.06 -0.77
CA ASN A 36 -5.40 -12.36 -1.04
C ASN A 36 -5.15 -12.89 -2.46
N GLN A 37 -4.26 -12.26 -3.24
CA GLN A 37 -3.98 -12.68 -4.61
C GLN A 37 -3.35 -14.07 -4.67
N GLN A 38 -3.60 -14.78 -5.77
CA GLN A 38 -3.00 -16.09 -6.00
C GLN A 38 -1.52 -15.94 -6.37
N GLY A 39 -0.64 -16.57 -5.60
CA GLY A 39 0.81 -16.57 -5.81
C GLY A 39 1.56 -15.81 -4.72
N GLN A 40 2.87 -16.06 -4.64
CA GLN A 40 3.77 -15.29 -3.79
C GLN A 40 4.45 -14.22 -4.64
N HIS A 41 3.87 -13.02 -4.64
CA HIS A 41 4.47 -11.84 -5.24
C HIS A 41 4.87 -10.88 -4.13
N ARG A 42 6.10 -10.35 -4.21
CA ARG A 42 6.52 -9.22 -3.38
C ARG A 42 6.12 -7.97 -4.11
N TYR A 43 5.34 -7.12 -3.48
CA TYR A 43 4.91 -5.86 -4.08
C TYR A 43 4.92 -4.77 -3.02
N GLU A 44 5.01 -3.53 -3.49
CA GLU A 44 4.77 -2.35 -2.68
C GLU A 44 3.59 -1.58 -3.28
N VAL A 45 2.78 -0.97 -2.43
CA VAL A 45 1.69 -0.09 -2.86
C VAL A 45 2.05 1.33 -2.47
N ILE A 46 2.14 2.22 -3.45
CA ILE A 46 2.42 3.63 -3.22
C ILE A 46 1.10 4.37 -3.29
N ILE A 47 0.71 5.02 -2.20
CA ILE A 47 -0.54 5.78 -2.17
C ILE A 47 -0.20 7.26 -2.28
N GLY A 48 -0.58 7.84 -3.42
CA GLY A 48 -0.43 9.26 -3.70
C GLY A 48 -1.46 10.11 -2.96
N ASP A 49 -1.54 9.98 -1.63
CA ASP A 49 -2.43 10.80 -0.79
C ASP A 49 -1.69 12.05 -0.28
N ARG A 50 -2.29 13.21 -0.48
CA ARG A 50 -1.79 14.51 0.04
C ARG A 50 -2.58 15.00 1.24
N ARG A 51 -3.62 14.28 1.68
CA ARG A 51 -4.60 14.73 2.68
C ARG A 51 -4.27 14.24 4.09
N ASN A 52 -3.53 13.13 4.23
CA ASN A 52 -3.14 12.53 5.52
C ASN A 52 -4.34 12.43 6.48
N ASP A 53 -5.41 11.81 5.99
CA ASP A 53 -6.68 11.66 6.68
C ASP A 53 -6.76 10.35 7.50
N GLU A 54 -7.93 10.06 8.07
CA GLU A 54 -8.17 8.84 8.86
C GLU A 54 -7.88 7.56 8.06
N VAL A 55 -8.07 7.60 6.75
CA VAL A 55 -7.80 6.49 5.83
C VAL A 55 -6.31 6.26 5.71
N SER A 56 -5.53 7.32 5.49
CA SER A 56 -4.07 7.27 5.50
C SER A 56 -3.52 6.63 6.78
N GLN A 57 -4.05 7.01 7.95
CA GLN A 57 -3.64 6.43 9.24
C GLN A 57 -4.01 4.95 9.35
N ARG A 58 -5.22 4.60 8.91
CA ARG A 58 -5.69 3.22 8.91
C ARG A 58 -4.87 2.33 7.98
N ILE A 59 -4.53 2.84 6.80
CA ILE A 59 -3.69 2.13 5.84
C ILE A 59 -2.30 1.87 6.42
N GLN A 60 -1.66 2.88 7.03
CA GLN A 60 -0.36 2.70 7.68
C GLN A 60 -0.40 1.70 8.84
N ALA A 61 -1.52 1.60 9.55
CA ALA A 61 -1.68 0.67 10.66
C ALA A 61 -1.95 -0.77 10.21
N GLU A 62 -2.74 -0.97 9.15
CA GLU A 62 -3.25 -2.29 8.73
C GLU A 62 -2.52 -2.88 7.50
N TYR A 63 -1.81 -2.06 6.72
CA TYR A 63 -1.17 -2.42 5.45
C TYR A 63 0.28 -1.91 5.41
N PRO A 64 1.23 -2.60 6.06
CA PRO A 64 2.65 -2.21 6.05
C PRO A 64 3.30 -2.24 4.66
N GLU A 65 2.69 -2.93 3.70
CA GLU A 65 3.08 -2.94 2.28
C GLU A 65 2.68 -1.65 1.53
N ALA A 66 1.84 -0.80 2.12
CA ALA A 66 1.40 0.46 1.56
C ALA A 66 2.17 1.66 2.16
N VAL A 67 2.76 2.49 1.30
CA VAL A 67 3.61 3.65 1.67
C VAL A 67 3.17 4.96 1.04
#